data_AF-A0A431WW86-F1
#
_entry.id   AF-A0A431WW86-F1
#
_cell.length_a   1.000
_cell.length_b   1.000
_cell.length_c   1.000
_cell.angle_alpha   90.00
_cell.angle_beta   90.00
_cell.angle_gamma   90.00
#
_symmetry.space_group_name_H-M   'P 1'
#
loop_
_entity.id
_entity.type
_entity.pdbx_description
1 polymer ?
#
loop_
_entity_poly.entity_id
_entity_poly.type
_entity_poly.pdbx_seq_one_letter_code
_entity_poly.pdbx_strand_id
1 'polypeptide(L)'
;MTPEFARKITRKLTLDEELTAAILRRPRGIFSCNIFSLAEFHYFIQGTRQSLPSVNFSLLEQWLSETIGDQFLADQIADIETQDVCFIDKCKLTIPVVEARLREAYSVLHPENQDLI
;
A
#
# COMPACT_ATOMS: atom_id res chain seq x y z
N MET A 1 27.89 6.23 -35.01
CA MET A 1 26.67 5.65 -34.39
C MET A 1 25.84 5.04 -35.51
N THR A 2 25.48 3.75 -35.42
CA THR A 2 24.73 3.11 -36.52
C THR A 2 23.22 3.39 -36.41
N PRO A 3 22.48 3.40 -37.53
CA PRO A 3 21.03 3.56 -37.51
C PRO A 3 20.29 2.49 -36.70
N GLU A 4 20.78 1.24 -36.64
CA GLU A 4 20.19 0.23 -35.75
C GLU A 4 20.40 0.57 -34.27
N PHE A 5 21.60 1.04 -33.91
CA PHE A 5 21.90 1.38 -32.53
C PHE A 5 21.09 2.60 -32.06
N ALA A 6 20.98 3.63 -32.90
CA ALA A 6 20.13 4.79 -32.63
C ALA A 6 18.67 4.37 -32.37
N ARG A 7 18.11 3.50 -33.23
CA ARG A 7 16.76 2.95 -33.03
C ARG A 7 16.63 2.12 -31.76
N LYS A 8 17.67 1.37 -31.39
CA LYS A 8 17.67 0.54 -30.17
C LYS A 8 17.67 1.36 -28.88
N ILE A 9 18.34 2.53 -28.85
CA ILE A 9 18.38 3.37 -27.64
C ILE A 9 17.18 4.33 -27.51
N THR A 10 16.52 4.67 -28.61
CA THR A 10 15.35 5.58 -28.59
C THR A 10 14.00 4.86 -28.57
N ARG A 11 13.96 3.55 -28.76
CA ARG A 11 12.71 2.78 -28.71
C ARG A 11 12.22 2.62 -27.26
N LYS A 12 10.90 2.40 -27.12
CA LYS A 12 10.34 1.92 -25.85
C LYS A 12 10.92 0.54 -25.50
N LEU A 13 11.10 0.31 -24.20
CA LEU A 13 11.52 -0.98 -23.66
C LEU A 13 10.41 -2.01 -23.87
N THR A 14 10.77 -3.27 -24.05
CA THR A 14 9.82 -4.38 -23.93
C THR A 14 9.54 -4.67 -22.46
N LEU A 15 8.47 -5.42 -22.16
CA LEU A 15 8.12 -5.78 -20.77
C LEU A 15 9.30 -6.45 -20.01
N ASP A 16 10.02 -7.38 -20.65
CA ASP A 16 11.19 -8.04 -20.03
C ASP A 16 12.36 -7.08 -19.78
N GLU A 17 12.53 -6.09 -20.66
CA GLU A 17 13.54 -5.05 -20.51
C GLU A 17 13.14 -4.01 -19.46
N GLU A 18 11.84 -3.72 -19.32
CA GLU A 18 11.30 -2.90 -18.23
C GLU A 18 11.50 -3.58 -16.88
N LEU A 19 11.26 -4.89 -16.79
CA LEU A 19 11.51 -5.68 -15.58
C LEU A 19 13.01 -5.68 -15.22
N THR A 20 13.88 -5.83 -16.21
CA THR A 20 15.34 -5.73 -16.02
C THR A 20 15.77 -4.31 -15.62
N ALA A 21 15.17 -3.28 -16.21
CA ALA A 21 15.41 -1.89 -15.84
C ALA A 21 14.89 -1.58 -14.42
N ALA A 22 13.82 -2.23 -13.99
CA ALA A 22 13.31 -2.10 -12.63
C ALA A 22 14.26 -2.73 -11.59
N ILE A 23 15.04 -3.76 -11.96
CA ILE A 23 16.15 -4.29 -11.12
C ILE A 23 17.29 -3.27 -10.97
N LEU A 24 17.52 -2.43 -11.98
CA LEU A 24 18.52 -1.35 -11.92
C LEU A 24 18.07 -0.18 -11.01
N ARG A 25 16.76 -0.05 -10.73
CA ARG A 25 16.24 0.77 -9.63
C ARG A 25 16.42 0.01 -8.32
N ARG A 26 17.52 0.25 -7.60
CA ARG A 26 17.68 -0.32 -6.24
C ARG A 26 16.52 0.14 -5.34
N PRO A 27 15.72 -0.77 -4.75
CA PRO A 27 15.11 -0.47 -3.46
C PRO A 27 16.26 -0.40 -2.44
N ARG A 28 16.55 0.78 -1.89
CA ARG A 28 17.54 0.93 -0.80
C ARG A 28 16.81 1.24 0.50
N GLY A 29 16.83 0.30 1.44
CA GLY A 29 16.55 0.53 2.87
C GLY A 29 15.08 0.51 3.29
N ILE A 30 14.87 0.75 4.59
CA ILE A 30 13.56 1.08 5.17
C ILE A 30 13.18 2.47 4.65
N PHE A 31 12.13 2.56 3.84
CA PHE A 31 11.54 3.84 3.50
C PHE A 31 10.72 4.33 4.69
N SER A 32 11.31 5.21 5.49
CA SER A 32 10.60 5.89 6.56
C SER A 32 9.85 7.08 5.98
N CYS A 33 8.53 7.04 6.06
CA CYS A 33 7.67 8.19 5.78
C CYS A 33 6.71 8.38 6.95
N ASN A 34 6.31 9.63 7.16
CA ASN A 34 5.20 9.93 8.06
C ASN A 34 3.90 9.66 7.32
N ILE A 35 2.92 9.11 8.03
CA ILE A 35 1.58 8.85 7.51
C ILE A 35 0.64 9.77 8.26
N PHE A 36 -0.10 10.59 7.52
CA PHE A 36 -0.98 11.62 8.09
C PHE A 36 -2.46 11.31 7.91
N SER A 37 -2.80 10.25 7.17
CA SER A 37 -4.18 9.82 6.98
C SER A 37 -4.30 8.32 6.73
N LEU A 38 -5.50 7.78 6.97
CA LEU A 38 -5.81 6.38 6.66
C LEU A 38 -5.72 6.09 5.15
N ALA A 39 -6.03 7.07 4.30
CA ALA A 39 -5.89 6.95 2.85
C ALA A 39 -4.42 6.83 2.41
N GLU A 40 -3.52 7.61 3.01
CA GLU A 40 -2.08 7.47 2.80
C GLU A 40 -1.57 6.11 3.30
N PHE A 41 -2.02 5.68 4.49
CA PHE A 41 -1.70 4.35 5.00
C PHE A 41 -2.09 3.25 4.02
N HIS A 42 -3.33 3.29 3.52
CA HIS A 42 -3.84 2.34 2.53
C HIS A 42 -3.00 2.31 1.26
N TYR A 43 -2.59 3.48 0.76
CA TYR A 43 -1.71 3.57 -0.40
C TYR A 43 -0.37 2.84 -0.18
N PHE A 44 0.25 3.01 1.00
CA PHE A 44 1.52 2.36 1.31
C PHE A 44 1.38 0.88 1.62
N ILE A 45 0.29 0.46 2.30
CA ILE A 45 0.14 -0.93 2.77
C ILE A 45 -0.11 -1.93 1.64
N GLN A 46 -0.66 -1.48 0.51
CA GLN A 46 -0.84 -2.31 -0.70
C GLN A 46 0.47 -2.89 -1.23
N GLY A 47 1.61 -2.26 -0.91
CA GLY A 47 2.92 -2.67 -1.37
C GLY A 47 3.07 -2.66 -2.89
N THR A 48 4.22 -3.08 -3.38
CA THR A 48 4.43 -3.36 -4.81
C THR A 48 5.08 -4.72 -4.96
N ARG A 49 5.20 -5.23 -6.20
CA ARG A 49 5.99 -6.45 -6.48
C ARG A 49 7.46 -6.36 -5.99
N GLN A 50 7.95 -5.18 -5.62
CA GLN A 50 9.34 -4.91 -5.25
C GLN A 50 9.52 -4.36 -3.84
N SER A 51 8.43 -4.10 -3.11
CA SER A 51 8.49 -3.50 -1.76
C SER A 51 7.33 -3.97 -0.91
N LEU A 52 7.64 -4.51 0.28
CA LEU A 52 6.67 -4.74 1.33
C LEU A 52 6.80 -3.63 2.38
N PRO A 53 5.69 -3.01 2.79
CA PRO A 53 5.71 -2.01 3.85
C PRO A 53 6.04 -2.71 5.18
N SER A 54 6.95 -2.11 5.95
CA SER A 54 7.15 -2.51 7.34
C SER A 54 6.18 -1.70 8.18
N VAL A 55 5.24 -2.39 8.82
CA VAL A 55 4.19 -1.79 9.66
C VAL A 55 4.32 -2.40 11.05
N ASN A 56 4.29 -1.56 12.07
CA ASN A 56 4.16 -2.01 13.45
C ASN A 56 2.67 -2.02 13.80
N PHE A 57 2.06 -3.20 13.89
CA PHE A 57 0.62 -3.33 14.10
C PHE A 57 0.16 -2.79 15.46
N SER A 58 0.96 -2.91 16.52
CA SER A 58 0.63 -2.33 17.83
C SER A 58 0.62 -0.80 17.80
N LEU A 59 1.56 -0.18 17.09
CA LEU A 59 1.55 1.28 16.91
C LEU A 59 0.43 1.75 15.98
N LEU A 60 0.07 0.93 14.99
CA LEU A 60 -1.06 1.21 14.10
C LEU A 60 -2.38 1.19 14.87
N GLU A 61 -2.62 0.17 15.68
CA GLU A 61 -3.78 0.07 16.58
C GLU A 61 -3.89 1.33 17.46
N GLN A 62 -2.80 1.69 18.14
CA GLN A 62 -2.77 2.88 19.00
C GLN A 62 -3.06 4.17 18.22
N TRP A 63 -2.47 4.35 17.04
CA TRP A 63 -2.72 5.53 16.22
C TRP A 63 -4.18 5.62 15.76
N LEU A 64 -4.79 4.49 15.39
CA LEU A 64 -6.20 4.43 14.97
C LEU A 64 -7.14 4.82 16.11
N SER A 65 -6.93 4.29 17.31
CA SER A 65 -7.76 4.58 18.48
C SER A 65 -7.52 5.98 19.05
N GLU A 66 -6.28 6.39 19.22
CA GLU A 66 -5.94 7.63 19.93
C GLU A 66 -5.92 8.88 19.03
N THR A 67 -5.52 8.74 17.76
CA THR A 67 -5.38 9.89 16.85
C THR A 67 -6.57 10.04 15.92
N ILE A 68 -7.02 8.95 15.29
CA ILE A 68 -8.19 8.98 14.40
C ILE A 68 -9.49 8.90 15.20
N GLY A 69 -9.51 8.18 16.34
CA GLY A 69 -10.71 7.90 17.11
C GLY A 69 -11.55 6.74 16.56
N ASP A 70 -10.97 5.89 15.70
CA ASP A 70 -11.64 4.76 15.07
C ASP A 70 -11.37 3.45 15.83
N GLN A 71 -12.08 3.27 16.95
CA GLN A 71 -11.94 2.08 17.79
C GLN A 71 -12.29 0.79 17.02
N PHE A 72 -13.29 0.84 16.15
CA PHE A 72 -13.73 -0.33 15.39
C PHE A 72 -12.65 -0.85 14.45
N LEU A 73 -11.94 0.05 13.76
CA LEU A 73 -10.81 -0.35 12.92
C LEU A 73 -9.61 -0.79 13.79
N ALA A 74 -9.35 -0.11 14.92
CA ALA A 74 -8.28 -0.50 15.84
C ALA A 74 -8.45 -1.95 16.35
N ASP A 75 -9.67 -2.33 16.76
CA ASP A 75 -9.97 -3.69 17.23
C ASP A 75 -9.70 -4.75 16.14
N GLN A 76 -10.08 -4.48 14.89
CA GLN A 76 -9.80 -5.37 13.77
C GLN A 76 -8.30 -5.54 13.49
N ILE A 77 -7.52 -4.46 13.62
CA ILE A 77 -6.06 -4.52 13.48
C ILE A 77 -5.45 -5.36 14.61
N ALA A 78 -5.91 -5.18 15.85
CA ALA A 78 -5.48 -5.99 16.99
C ALA A 78 -5.79 -7.48 16.76
N ASP A 79 -6.98 -7.80 16.28
CA ASP A 79 -7.37 -9.17 15.95
C ASP A 79 -6.43 -9.78 14.89
N ILE A 80 -6.11 -9.04 13.81
CA ILE A 80 -5.15 -9.48 12.79
C ILE A 80 -3.75 -9.73 13.39
N GLU A 81 -3.30 -8.87 14.30
CA GLU A 81 -1.98 -9.02 14.93
C GLU A 81 -1.90 -10.28 15.81
N THR A 82 -3.01 -10.72 16.41
CA THR A 82 -3.02 -11.96 17.20
C THR A 82 -3.04 -13.24 16.36
N GLN A 83 -3.28 -13.16 15.05
CA GLN A 83 -3.33 -14.34 14.19
C GLN A 83 -1.95 -14.99 14.02
N ASP A 84 -1.91 -16.32 14.10
CA ASP A 84 -0.70 -17.13 13.88
C ASP A 84 -0.41 -17.31 12.38
N VAL A 85 -0.10 -16.20 11.71
CA VAL A 85 0.29 -16.15 10.29
C VAL A 85 1.53 -15.28 10.12
N CYS A 86 2.22 -15.45 8.99
CA CYS A 86 3.42 -14.66 8.73
C CYS A 86 3.08 -13.17 8.58
N PHE A 87 4.07 -12.30 8.83
CA PHE A 87 3.91 -10.84 8.72
C PHE A 87 3.30 -10.39 7.38
N ILE A 88 3.69 -11.03 6.29
CA ILE A 88 3.19 -10.71 4.95
C ILE A 88 1.68 -10.95 4.86
N ASP A 89 1.20 -12.03 5.44
CA ASP A 89 -0.22 -12.37 5.41
C ASP A 89 -1.02 -11.44 6.34
N LYS A 90 -0.46 -11.01 7.47
CA LYS A 90 -1.06 -9.94 8.29
C LYS A 90 -1.23 -8.64 7.51
N CYS A 91 -0.22 -8.22 6.74
CA CYS A 91 -0.34 -7.04 5.87
C CYS A 91 -1.46 -7.23 4.82
N LYS A 92 -1.56 -8.40 4.20
CA LYS A 92 -2.62 -8.70 3.23
C LYS A 92 -4.01 -8.67 3.86
N LEU A 93 -4.17 -9.17 5.08
CA LEU A 93 -5.42 -9.13 5.83
C LEU A 93 -5.83 -7.70 6.23
N THR A 94 -4.84 -6.82 6.41
CA THR A 94 -5.08 -5.42 6.79
C THR A 94 -5.61 -4.57 5.64
N ILE A 95 -5.18 -4.83 4.40
CA ILE A 95 -5.62 -4.08 3.22
C ILE A 95 -7.15 -4.00 3.10
N PRO A 96 -7.90 -5.12 3.07
CA PRO A 96 -9.34 -5.07 2.85
C PRO A 96 -10.12 -4.41 4.00
N VAL A 97 -9.68 -4.53 5.26
CA VAL A 97 -10.36 -3.89 6.39
C VAL A 97 -10.20 -2.37 6.36
N VAL A 98 -9.01 -1.90 5.99
CA VAL A 98 -8.74 -0.47 5.79
C VAL A 98 -9.50 0.07 4.57
N GLU A 99 -9.51 -0.68 3.47
CA GLU A 99 -10.22 -0.28 2.25
C GLU A 99 -11.74 -0.16 2.49
N ALA A 100 -12.34 -1.13 3.18
CA ALA A 100 -13.75 -1.11 3.55
C ALA A 100 -14.05 0.14 4.39
N ARG A 101 -13.20 0.44 5.38
CA ARG A 101 -13.40 1.60 6.26
C ARG A 101 -13.27 2.93 5.51
N LEU A 102 -12.33 3.05 4.59
CA LEU A 102 -12.22 4.20 3.70
C LEU A 102 -13.46 4.35 2.81
N ARG A 103 -13.98 3.25 2.26
CA ARG A 103 -15.19 3.26 1.44
C ARG A 103 -16.40 3.74 2.22
N GLU A 104 -16.56 3.31 3.47
CA GLU A 104 -17.59 3.81 4.37
C GLU A 104 -17.43 5.31 4.64
N ALA A 105 -16.22 5.79 4.90
CA ALA A 105 -15.96 7.21 5.09
C ALA A 105 -16.30 8.03 3.82
N TYR A 106 -15.92 7.55 2.64
CA TYR A 106 -16.23 8.21 1.38
C TYR A 106 -17.72 8.20 1.05
N SER A 107 -18.47 7.15 1.40
CA SER A 107 -19.91 7.12 1.13
C SER A 107 -20.70 8.13 1.97
N VAL A 108 -20.21 8.43 3.18
CA VAL A 108 -20.77 9.50 4.03
C VAL A 108 -20.44 10.89 3.47
N LEU A 109 -19.22 11.07 2.95
CA LEU A 109 -18.75 12.35 2.42
C LEU A 109 -19.27 12.66 1.00
N HIS A 110 -19.51 11.62 0.20
CA HIS A 110 -19.92 11.70 -1.21
C HIS A 110 -21.09 10.74 -1.50
N PRO A 111 -22.26 10.95 -0.90
CA PRO A 111 -23.43 10.08 -1.07
C PRO A 111 -23.88 9.99 -2.54
N GLU A 112 -23.57 10.98 -3.36
CA GLU A 112 -23.88 11.04 -4.80
C GLU A 112 -23.13 10.03 -5.70
N ASN A 113 -22.10 9.32 -5.20
CA ASN A 113 -21.27 8.40 -5.98
C ASN A 113 -21.58 6.90 -5.76
N GLN A 114 -22.71 6.56 -5.14
CA GLN A 114 -23.07 5.16 -4.81
C GLN A 114 -23.41 4.26 -6.00
N ASP A 115 -23.63 4.81 -7.21
CA ASP A 115 -24.11 4.06 -8.39
C ASP A 115 -23.04 3.72 -9.45
N LEU A 116 -21.75 3.89 -9.14
CA LEU A 116 -20.65 3.65 -10.10
C LEU A 116 -19.64 2.62 -9.59
N ILE A 117 -20.08 1.42 -9.22
CA ILE A 117 -19.24 0.21 -9.17
C ILE A 117 -20.05 -1.00 -9.64
#